data_AF-A0A0G1G0R4-F1
#
_entry.id   AF-A0A0G1G0R4-F1
#
_cell.length_a   1.000
_cell.length_b   1.000
_cell.length_c   1.000
_cell.angle_alpha   90.00
_cell.angle_beta   90.00
_cell.angle_gamma   90.00
#
_symmetry.space_group_name_H-M   'P 1'
#
loop_
_entity.id
_entity.type
_entity.pdbx_description
1 polymer ?
#
loop_
_entity_poly.entity_id
_entity_poly.type
_entity_poly.pdbx_seq_one_letter_code
_entity_poly.pdbx_strand_id
1 'polypeptide(L)'
;MKIESLGKYLLNAYGIFLILVFIFTNFQFWQTIIWGSYPLILLLKSSPESIIYIEINFGLYGISIICVLAQGMILYYVGNIIRKLLQKHNPKDLEVSLSTSNRKIDPDIESKIEEAWNKVVKEAQEKGKVCYNGLSYRLNYLKESGKKIILDFATVEFKTRNGVKKIPGYFDLPEEFFVKGCFADGTVKTSDGYYLMIELSGKSMNENDTDLLGGIMETNFGMKTGQDIFDSLYAELEEEGGIHRKEIKKSYLRSVFLTYRTNVAFYFEVTLNIPLIELLERGIKDQDVKSLKGFSREEYLKVLKNHKSPSKHFVAEILDI
;
A
#
# COMPACT_ATOMS: atom_id res chain seq x y z
N MET A 1 12.63 39.46 -16.06
CA MET A 1 12.87 38.32 -15.14
C MET A 1 12.23 38.71 -13.81
N LYS A 2 11.04 38.19 -13.49
CA LYS A 2 10.19 38.68 -12.38
C LYS A 2 10.46 37.90 -11.08
N ILE A 3 10.59 38.64 -9.99
CA ILE A 3 10.93 38.28 -8.60
C ILE A 3 9.77 37.56 -7.86
N GLU A 4 8.80 36.98 -8.58
CA GLU A 4 7.58 36.43 -7.96
C GLU A 4 7.72 34.97 -7.46
N SER A 5 8.78 34.23 -7.83
CA SER A 5 8.96 32.83 -7.40
C SER A 5 9.71 32.66 -6.06
N LEU A 6 10.40 33.68 -5.57
CA LEU A 6 11.15 33.61 -4.31
C LEU A 6 10.25 33.72 -3.06
N GLY A 7 9.13 34.44 -3.17
CA GLY A 7 8.21 34.70 -2.06
C GLY A 7 7.45 33.45 -1.57
N LYS A 8 7.13 32.50 -2.46
CA LYS A 8 6.44 31.25 -2.08
C LYS A 8 7.35 30.26 -1.35
N TYR A 9 8.64 30.23 -1.68
CA TYR A 9 9.62 29.39 -0.97
C TYR A 9 9.94 29.94 0.42
N LEU A 10 10.01 31.27 0.56
CA LEU A 10 10.24 31.91 1.86
C LEU A 10 9.04 31.78 2.81
N LEU A 11 7.80 31.77 2.30
CA LEU A 11 6.60 31.54 3.13
C LEU A 11 6.54 30.11 3.72
N ASN A 12 6.92 29.10 2.95
CA ASN A 12 6.97 27.70 3.43
C ASN A 12 8.11 27.48 4.43
N ALA A 13 9.26 28.12 4.23
CA ALA A 13 10.36 28.07 5.19
C ALA A 13 9.99 28.77 6.52
N TYR A 14 9.26 29.89 6.46
CA TYR A 14 8.76 30.58 7.66
C TYR A 14 7.67 29.79 8.40
N GLY A 15 6.80 29.08 7.69
CA GLY A 15 5.79 28.19 8.29
C GLY A 15 6.43 27.02 9.05
N ILE A 16 7.45 26.39 8.47
CA ILE A 16 8.23 25.32 9.13
C ILE A 16 9.03 25.89 10.31
N PHE A 17 9.61 27.09 10.17
CA PHE A 17 10.32 27.77 11.26
C PHE A 17 9.40 28.11 12.43
N LEU A 18 8.16 28.57 12.17
CA LEU A 18 7.17 28.86 13.22
C LEU A 18 6.67 27.60 13.93
N ILE A 19 6.51 26.48 13.22
CA ILE A 19 6.18 25.18 13.83
C ILE A 19 7.34 24.69 14.71
N LEU A 20 8.59 24.84 14.26
CA LEU A 20 9.78 24.48 15.03
C LEU A 20 9.95 25.35 16.28
N VAL A 21 9.69 26.66 16.19
CA VAL A 21 9.70 27.57 17.34
C VAL A 21 8.57 27.24 18.33
N PHE A 22 7.37 26.92 17.84
CA PHE A 22 6.22 26.55 18.69
C PHE A 22 6.46 25.24 19.44
N ILE A 23 7.13 24.26 18.81
CA ILE A 23 7.55 23.01 19.46
C ILE A 23 8.64 23.31 20.50
N PHE A 24 9.64 24.13 20.19
CA PHE A 24 10.72 24.50 21.12
C PHE A 24 10.24 25.28 22.34
N THR A 25 9.32 26.25 22.18
CA THR A 25 8.81 27.06 23.29
C THR A 25 7.87 26.28 24.20
N ASN A 26 7.07 25.35 23.65
CA ASN A 26 6.24 24.46 24.48
C ASN A 26 7.06 23.36 25.16
N PHE A 27 8.18 22.91 24.58
CA PHE A 27 9.05 21.91 25.21
C PHE A 27 9.88 22.49 26.37
N GLN A 28 10.30 23.76 26.30
CA GLN A 28 10.94 24.43 27.45
C GLN A 28 9.99 24.65 28.64
N PHE A 29 8.68 24.80 28.38
CA PHE A 29 7.68 24.89 29.44
C PHE A 29 7.57 23.59 30.26
N TRP A 30 7.78 22.43 29.62
CA TRP A 30 7.81 21.13 30.31
C TRP A 30 9.13 20.80 31.00
N GLN A 31 10.25 21.42 30.61
CA GLN A 31 11.55 21.22 31.26
C GLN A 31 11.69 21.93 32.62
N THR A 32 10.79 22.85 32.98
CA THR A 32 10.86 23.54 34.27
C THR A 32 10.22 22.74 35.42
N ILE A 33 9.52 21.63 35.13
CA ILE A 33 8.71 20.91 36.14
C ILE A 33 9.40 19.67 36.74
N ILE A 34 10.50 19.15 36.19
CA ILE A 34 11.11 17.92 36.73
C ILE A 34 12.63 18.05 36.80
N TRP A 35 13.11 18.67 37.90
CA TRP A 35 14.51 18.57 38.34
C TRP A 35 14.66 17.33 39.23
N GLY A 36 15.29 16.30 38.68
CA GLY A 36 15.68 15.09 39.38
C GLY A 36 16.30 14.15 38.37
N SER A 37 17.59 13.86 38.52
CA SER A 37 18.34 12.94 37.68
C SER A 37 17.69 11.56 37.71
N TYR A 38 16.88 11.25 36.71
CA TYR A 38 16.40 9.91 36.44
C TYR A 38 16.79 9.51 35.02
N PRO A 39 17.16 8.24 34.79
CA PRO A 39 17.31 7.74 33.43
C PRO A 39 16.01 8.00 32.66
N LEU A 40 16.11 8.73 31.56
CA LEU A 40 14.98 8.93 30.66
C LEU A 40 14.76 7.60 29.92
N ILE A 41 13.83 6.80 30.43
CA ILE A 41 13.38 5.58 29.75
C ILE A 41 12.45 6.02 28.63
N LEU A 42 12.96 6.04 27.40
CA LEU A 42 12.17 6.27 26.20
C LEU A 42 11.45 4.96 25.82
N LEU A 43 10.24 4.81 26.33
CA LEU A 43 9.30 3.75 25.91
C LEU A 43 8.71 4.12 24.55
N LEU A 44 9.38 3.73 23.47
CA LEU A 44 8.78 3.72 22.14
C LEU A 44 7.81 2.53 22.06
N LYS A 45 6.54 2.80 22.32
CA LYS A 45 5.48 1.79 22.25
C LYS A 45 5.10 1.56 20.78
N SER A 46 5.79 0.66 20.08
CA SER A 46 5.39 0.21 18.74
C SER A 46 4.66 -1.14 18.72
N SER A 47 4.67 -1.92 19.81
CA SER A 47 3.79 -3.07 20.12
C SER A 47 4.22 -3.60 21.51
N PRO A 48 3.50 -4.55 22.16
CA PRO A 48 3.75 -4.94 23.55
C PRO A 48 5.08 -5.66 23.86
N GLU A 49 5.90 -6.07 22.87
CA GLU A 49 7.01 -7.01 23.12
C GLU A 49 8.39 -6.55 22.63
N SER A 50 8.56 -5.30 22.22
CA SER A 50 9.88 -4.76 21.83
C SER A 50 10.36 -3.69 22.81
N ILE A 51 10.91 -4.11 23.95
CA ILE A 51 11.67 -3.19 24.81
C ILE A 51 13.12 -3.18 24.31
N ILE A 52 13.47 -2.15 23.52
CA ILE A 52 14.88 -1.87 23.23
C ILE A 52 15.46 -1.17 24.46
N TYR A 53 16.32 -1.88 25.19
CA TYR A 53 17.11 -1.29 26.28
C TYR A 53 18.27 -0.51 25.68
N ILE A 54 18.23 0.82 25.77
CA ILE A 54 19.38 1.66 25.49
C ILE A 54 19.73 2.41 26.76
N GLU A 55 20.79 1.95 27.44
CA GLU A 55 21.37 2.67 28.56
C GLU A 55 22.25 3.80 28.00
N ILE A 56 21.75 5.03 28.02
CA ILE A 56 22.48 6.20 27.54
C ILE A 56 22.94 7.01 28.74
N ASN A 57 24.23 6.98 29.03
CA ASN A 57 24.86 7.92 29.96
C ASN A 57 25.01 9.28 29.28
N PHE A 58 24.30 10.29 29.79
CA PHE A 58 24.28 11.62 29.19
C PHE A 58 25.47 12.48 29.65
N GLY A 59 26.33 12.82 28.69
CA GLY A 59 26.95 14.15 28.62
C GLY A 59 26.07 15.06 27.73
N LEU A 60 25.90 16.32 28.14
CA LEU A 60 24.99 17.36 27.60
C LEU A 60 25.04 17.63 26.08
N TYR A 61 25.94 17.00 25.31
CA TYR A 61 26.10 17.19 23.87
C TYR A 61 25.61 16.00 23.01
N GLY A 62 25.12 14.91 23.62
CA GLY A 62 24.76 13.67 22.90
C GLY A 62 23.31 13.59 22.37
N ILE A 63 22.38 14.42 22.88
CA ILE A 63 20.94 14.30 22.57
C ILE A 63 20.59 14.83 21.17
N SER A 64 21.26 15.90 20.73
CA SER A 64 20.98 16.54 19.43
C SER A 64 21.47 15.70 18.25
N ILE A 65 22.57 14.96 18.39
CA ILE A 65 23.13 14.14 17.31
C ILE A 65 22.27 12.90 17.03
N ILE A 66 21.66 12.29 18.04
CA ILE A 66 20.84 11.07 17.87
C ILE A 66 19.49 11.38 17.21
N CYS A 67 18.84 12.51 17.55
CA CYS A 67 17.62 12.93 16.84
C CYS A 67 17.90 13.29 15.37
N VAL A 68 19.05 13.90 15.06
CA VAL A 68 19.47 14.22 13.69
C VAL A 68 19.89 12.96 12.91
N LEU A 69 20.51 11.98 13.56
CA LEU A 69 20.86 10.70 12.92
C LEU A 69 19.63 9.79 12.72
N ALA A 70 18.67 9.79 13.65
CA ALA A 70 17.40 9.08 13.47
C ALA A 70 16.54 9.73 12.36
N GLN A 71 16.46 11.06 12.31
CA GLN A 71 15.83 11.78 11.19
C GLN A 71 16.59 11.61 9.88
N GLY A 72 17.93 11.59 9.92
CA GLY A 72 18.78 11.37 8.75
C GLY A 72 18.71 9.95 8.20
N MET A 73 18.61 8.93 9.07
CA MET A 73 18.40 7.54 8.65
C MET A 73 16.96 7.31 8.16
N ILE A 74 15.95 7.92 8.79
CA ILE A 74 14.58 7.88 8.29
C ILE A 74 14.51 8.59 6.93
N LEU A 75 15.13 9.77 6.75
CA LEU A 75 15.20 10.46 5.45
C LEU A 75 16.07 9.70 4.43
N TYR A 76 17.07 8.92 4.83
CA TYR A 76 17.89 8.11 3.93
C TYR A 76 17.17 6.81 3.52
N TYR A 77 16.45 6.15 4.43
CA TYR A 77 15.63 4.96 4.14
C TYR A 77 14.36 5.32 3.37
N VAL A 78 13.64 6.34 3.84
CA VAL A 78 12.48 6.91 3.14
C VAL A 78 12.92 7.55 1.83
N GLY A 79 14.09 8.22 1.78
CA GLY A 79 14.62 8.82 0.55
C GLY A 79 15.06 7.80 -0.52
N ASN A 80 15.63 6.65 -0.12
CA ASN A 80 15.95 5.57 -1.06
C ASN A 80 14.74 4.71 -1.46
N ILE A 81 13.71 4.62 -0.61
CA ILE A 81 12.41 4.03 -0.96
C ILE A 81 11.59 4.98 -1.85
N ILE A 82 11.70 6.31 -1.67
CA ILE A 82 10.95 7.32 -2.43
C ILE A 82 11.56 7.63 -3.80
N ARG A 83 12.87 7.53 -4.00
CA ARG A 83 13.49 7.91 -5.29
C ARG A 83 13.18 6.97 -6.46
N LYS A 84 12.64 5.78 -6.22
CA LYS A 84 12.31 4.79 -7.27
C LYS A 84 10.84 4.77 -7.69
N LEU A 85 9.98 5.63 -7.12
CA LEU A 85 8.52 5.63 -7.30
C LEU A 85 8.00 6.39 -8.53
N LEU A 86 8.87 6.89 -9.41
CA LEU A 86 8.48 7.76 -10.53
C LEU A 86 8.68 7.16 -11.93
N GLN A 87 9.17 5.92 -12.03
CA GLN A 87 9.37 5.29 -13.33
C GLN A 87 8.08 4.60 -13.81
N LYS A 88 7.77 4.83 -15.09
CA LYS A 88 6.65 4.20 -15.78
C LYS A 88 7.16 2.93 -16.44
N HIS A 89 6.75 1.77 -15.94
CA HIS A 89 7.13 0.48 -16.52
C HIS A 89 6.02 -0.03 -17.43
N ASN A 90 6.42 -0.54 -18.60
CA ASN A 90 5.56 -1.25 -19.54
C ASN A 90 5.73 -2.76 -19.35
N PRO A 91 4.84 -3.60 -19.91
CA PRO A 91 4.98 -5.06 -19.87
C PRO A 91 6.37 -5.56 -20.27
N LYS A 92 6.94 -4.99 -21.34
CA LYS A 92 8.27 -5.37 -21.84
C LYS A 92 9.39 -5.08 -20.85
N ASP A 93 9.18 -4.20 -19.87
CA ASP A 93 10.20 -3.82 -18.88
C ASP A 93 10.24 -4.83 -17.71
N LEU A 94 9.33 -5.81 -17.71
CA LEU A 94 9.20 -6.83 -16.67
C LEU A 94 9.61 -8.20 -17.23
N GLU A 95 10.49 -8.88 -16.51
CA GLU A 95 10.83 -10.28 -16.72
C GLU A 95 10.19 -11.10 -15.61
N VAL A 96 9.44 -12.14 -15.99
CA VAL A 96 8.54 -12.85 -15.08
C VAL A 96 8.87 -14.34 -15.11
N SER A 97 8.99 -14.93 -13.93
CA SER A 97 9.11 -16.37 -13.74
C SER A 97 8.13 -16.87 -12.68
N LEU A 98 7.85 -18.18 -12.73
CA LEU A 98 7.05 -18.89 -11.74
C LEU A 98 7.91 -20.02 -11.18
N SER A 99 8.05 -20.08 -9.87
CA SER A 99 8.82 -21.11 -9.17
C SER A 99 8.12 -21.58 -7.89
N THR A 100 8.74 -22.50 -7.16
CA THR A 100 8.23 -22.92 -5.85
C THR A 100 8.33 -21.78 -4.84
N SER A 101 7.39 -21.73 -3.90
CA SER A 101 7.36 -20.71 -2.85
C SER A 101 8.65 -20.72 -2.03
N ASN A 102 9.35 -19.59 -1.96
CA ASN A 102 10.56 -19.40 -1.14
C ASN A 102 10.28 -18.98 0.32
N ARG A 103 9.00 -18.96 0.73
CA ARG A 103 8.60 -18.48 2.05
C ARG A 103 8.99 -19.52 3.09
N LYS A 104 9.64 -19.06 4.16
CA LYS A 104 9.93 -19.89 5.32
C LYS A 104 8.64 -20.19 6.08
N ILE A 105 8.55 -21.41 6.59
CA ILE A 105 7.41 -21.89 7.35
C ILE A 105 7.74 -21.83 8.83
N ASP A 106 6.89 -21.17 9.61
CA ASP A 106 6.92 -21.23 11.06
C ASP A 106 5.88 -22.26 11.52
N PRO A 107 6.28 -23.40 12.13
CA PRO A 107 5.33 -24.44 12.50
C PRO A 107 4.21 -23.96 13.46
N ASP A 108 4.51 -22.99 14.33
CA ASP A 108 3.57 -22.49 15.34
C ASP A 108 2.53 -21.54 14.75
N ILE A 109 2.88 -20.82 13.67
CA ILE A 109 1.91 -20.06 12.87
C ILE A 109 1.09 -21.02 12.01
N GLU A 110 1.75 -21.95 11.31
CA GLU A 110 1.11 -22.75 10.27
C GLU A 110 0.05 -23.70 10.82
N SER A 111 0.31 -24.27 11.99
CA SER A 111 -0.64 -25.13 12.70
C SER A 111 -1.94 -24.41 13.09
N LYS A 112 -1.94 -23.07 13.15
CA LYS A 112 -3.11 -22.25 13.55
C LYS A 112 -3.89 -21.69 12.36
N ILE A 113 -3.39 -21.80 11.13
CA ILE A 113 -4.02 -21.21 9.94
C ILE A 113 -5.42 -21.78 9.71
N GLU A 114 -5.59 -23.09 9.85
CA GLU A 114 -6.88 -23.75 9.59
C GLU A 114 -7.94 -23.30 10.61
N GLU A 115 -7.58 -23.21 11.89
CA GLU A 115 -8.48 -22.69 12.93
C GLU A 115 -8.84 -21.22 12.68
N ALA A 116 -7.84 -20.39 12.34
CA ALA A 116 -8.06 -18.98 12.01
C ALA A 116 -8.98 -18.82 10.78
N TRP A 117 -8.79 -19.64 9.76
CA TRP A 117 -9.62 -19.64 8.56
C TRP A 117 -11.06 -20.06 8.85
N ASN A 118 -11.27 -21.10 9.64
CA ASN A 118 -12.61 -21.55 10.02
C ASN A 118 -13.39 -20.46 10.78
N LYS A 119 -12.71 -19.65 11.60
CA LYS A 119 -13.31 -18.46 12.23
C LYS A 119 -13.74 -17.43 11.18
N VAL A 120 -12.90 -17.14 10.18
CA VAL A 120 -13.24 -16.21 9.08
C VAL A 120 -14.43 -16.71 8.26
N VAL A 121 -14.47 -18.01 7.93
CA VAL A 121 -15.60 -18.62 7.20
C VAL A 121 -16.89 -18.52 8.01
N LYS A 122 -16.83 -18.83 9.31
CA LYS A 122 -17.98 -18.72 10.21
C LYS A 122 -18.49 -17.27 10.31
N GLU A 123 -17.60 -16.31 10.52
CA GLU A 123 -17.94 -14.88 10.54
C GLU A 123 -18.59 -14.42 9.22
N ALA A 124 -18.10 -14.91 8.07
CA ALA A 124 -18.69 -14.59 6.77
C ALA A 124 -20.10 -15.17 6.65
N GLN A 125 -20.31 -16.43 7.04
CA GLN A 125 -21.63 -17.07 7.03
C GLN A 125 -22.63 -16.34 7.94
N GLU A 126 -22.23 -15.97 9.16
CA GLU A 126 -23.07 -15.21 10.09
C GLU A 126 -23.49 -13.84 9.53
N LYS A 127 -22.62 -13.22 8.73
CA LYS A 127 -22.89 -11.94 8.06
C LYS A 127 -23.58 -12.10 6.69
N GLY A 128 -23.88 -13.32 6.25
CA GLY A 128 -24.44 -13.59 4.92
C GLY A 128 -23.50 -13.20 3.77
N LYS A 129 -22.19 -13.21 4.00
CA LYS A 129 -21.14 -12.81 3.05
C LYS A 129 -20.53 -14.02 2.35
N VAL A 130 -20.05 -13.80 1.13
CA VAL A 130 -19.32 -14.83 0.36
C VAL A 130 -17.87 -14.90 0.82
N CYS A 131 -17.39 -16.11 1.09
CA CYS A 131 -16.00 -16.37 1.46
C CYS A 131 -15.57 -17.74 0.92
N TYR A 132 -14.51 -17.79 0.13
CA TYR A 132 -13.98 -19.02 -0.45
C TYR A 132 -12.45 -19.01 -0.45
N ASN A 133 -11.85 -20.19 -0.53
CA ASN A 133 -10.40 -20.36 -0.54
C ASN A 133 -9.88 -20.44 -1.98
N GLY A 134 -9.69 -19.28 -2.62
CA GLY A 134 -9.09 -19.19 -3.96
C GLY A 134 -7.56 -19.33 -3.93
N LEU A 135 -6.97 -19.59 -5.10
CA LEU A 135 -5.51 -19.60 -5.29
C LEU A 135 -5.07 -18.28 -5.94
N SER A 136 -4.04 -17.67 -5.38
CA SER A 136 -3.52 -16.38 -5.87
C SER A 136 -2.00 -16.40 -5.99
N TYR A 137 -1.45 -15.48 -6.77
CA TYR A 137 -0.02 -15.31 -6.86
C TYR A 137 0.55 -14.66 -5.58
N ARG A 138 1.75 -15.09 -5.21
CA ARG A 138 2.61 -14.41 -4.23
C ARG A 138 3.95 -14.09 -4.85
N LEU A 139 4.61 -13.05 -4.33
CA LEU A 139 5.93 -12.65 -4.79
C LEU A 139 7.01 -13.39 -4.00
N ASN A 140 7.90 -14.10 -4.69
CA ASN A 140 9.10 -14.68 -4.10
C ASN A 140 10.20 -13.62 -3.95
N TYR A 141 10.51 -12.92 -5.04
CA TYR A 141 11.45 -11.80 -5.03
C TYR A 141 11.17 -10.81 -6.16
N LEU A 142 11.69 -9.60 -5.98
CA LEU A 142 11.78 -8.56 -6.99
C LEU A 142 13.23 -8.07 -7.03
N LYS A 143 13.82 -8.02 -8.22
CA LYS A 143 15.18 -7.52 -8.42
C LYS A 143 15.26 -6.66 -9.66
N GLU A 144 15.94 -5.53 -9.57
CA GLU A 144 16.30 -4.76 -10.76
C GLU A 144 17.56 -5.33 -11.42
N SER A 145 17.52 -5.49 -12.74
CA SER A 145 18.66 -5.91 -13.55
C SER A 145 18.73 -5.05 -14.81
N GLY A 146 19.65 -4.09 -14.81
CA GLY A 146 19.76 -3.11 -15.89
C GLY A 146 18.48 -2.27 -16.02
N LYS A 147 17.81 -2.39 -17.18
CA LYS A 147 16.53 -1.70 -17.46
C LYS A 147 15.29 -2.57 -17.19
N LYS A 148 15.48 -3.78 -16.66
CA LYS A 148 14.41 -4.74 -16.39
C LYS A 148 14.13 -4.85 -14.90
N ILE A 149 12.87 -5.12 -14.57
CA ILE A 149 12.47 -5.61 -13.25
C ILE A 149 12.23 -7.11 -13.40
N ILE A 150 13.00 -7.91 -12.68
CA ILE A 150 12.85 -9.36 -12.60
C ILE A 150 11.95 -9.68 -11.42
N LEU A 151 10.86 -10.41 -11.69
CA LEU A 151 9.85 -10.79 -10.73
C LEU A 151 9.68 -12.31 -10.79
N ASP A 152 9.84 -12.96 -9.64
CA ASP A 152 9.54 -14.37 -9.50
C ASP A 152 8.33 -14.55 -8.60
N PHE A 153 7.37 -15.34 -9.07
CA PHE A 153 6.14 -15.61 -8.37
C PHE A 153 6.09 -17.07 -7.92
N ALA A 154 5.27 -17.31 -6.90
CA ALA A 154 4.73 -18.61 -6.56
C ALA A 154 3.22 -18.47 -6.34
N THR A 155 2.55 -19.53 -5.91
CA THR A 155 1.13 -19.47 -5.55
C THR A 155 0.94 -19.57 -4.05
N VAL A 156 -0.17 -19.01 -3.57
CA VAL A 156 -0.61 -19.12 -2.17
C VAL A 156 -2.13 -19.13 -2.11
N GLU A 157 -2.66 -19.95 -1.21
CA GLU A 157 -4.09 -20.02 -0.92
C GLU A 157 -4.57 -18.78 -0.16
N PHE A 158 -5.80 -18.35 -0.45
CA PHE A 158 -6.43 -17.23 0.22
C PHE A 158 -6.57 -17.46 1.72
N LYS A 159 -6.82 -18.71 2.16
CA LYS A 159 -6.87 -19.07 3.58
C LYS A 159 -5.57 -18.75 4.30
N THR A 160 -4.42 -19.02 3.68
CA THR A 160 -3.10 -18.69 4.22
C THR A 160 -2.92 -17.18 4.23
N ARG A 161 -3.23 -16.50 3.11
CA ARG A 161 -3.12 -15.04 2.99
C ARG A 161 -3.99 -14.26 3.98
N ASN A 162 -5.17 -14.76 4.32
CA ASN A 162 -6.10 -14.13 5.25
C ASN A 162 -5.85 -14.58 6.70
N GLY A 163 -5.73 -15.89 6.90
CA GLY A 163 -5.62 -16.53 8.21
C GLY A 163 -4.43 -16.07 9.02
N VAL A 164 -3.24 -15.94 8.42
CA VAL A 164 -2.03 -15.51 9.15
C VAL A 164 -2.17 -14.15 9.81
N LYS A 165 -3.01 -13.26 9.25
CA LYS A 165 -3.24 -11.91 9.77
C LYS A 165 -4.00 -11.91 11.10
N LYS A 166 -4.62 -13.03 11.46
CA LYS A 166 -5.38 -13.22 12.69
C LYS A 166 -4.56 -13.92 13.78
N ILE A 167 -3.34 -14.34 13.47
CA ILE A 167 -2.48 -15.10 14.39
C ILE A 167 -1.54 -14.12 15.11
N PRO A 168 -1.60 -14.01 16.45
CA PRO A 168 -0.65 -13.22 17.22
C PRO A 168 0.80 -13.66 16.96
N GLY A 169 1.73 -12.71 16.90
CA GLY A 169 3.14 -12.98 16.63
C GLY A 169 3.52 -13.05 15.15
N TYR A 170 2.58 -13.23 14.22
CA TYR A 170 2.91 -13.36 12.79
C TYR A 170 3.64 -12.12 12.23
N PHE A 171 3.23 -10.91 12.62
CA PHE A 171 3.85 -9.68 12.14
C PHE A 171 5.19 -9.37 12.84
N ASP A 172 5.55 -10.12 13.87
CA ASP A 172 6.84 -10.04 14.56
C ASP A 172 7.90 -10.94 13.88
N LEU A 173 7.47 -11.82 12.96
CA LEU A 173 8.38 -12.67 12.19
C LEU A 173 9.17 -11.87 11.14
N PRO A 174 10.39 -12.32 10.76
CA PRO A 174 11.14 -11.74 9.66
C PRO A 174 10.42 -11.85 8.30
N GLU A 175 10.75 -10.95 7.36
CA GLU A 175 10.09 -10.83 6.06
C GLU A 175 10.08 -12.14 5.23
N GLU A 176 11.07 -13.00 5.41
CA GLU A 176 11.16 -14.33 4.77
C GLU A 176 10.01 -15.28 5.14
N PHE A 177 9.28 -15.01 6.22
CA PHE A 177 8.07 -15.75 6.62
C PHE A 177 6.79 -15.14 6.05
N PHE A 178 6.85 -13.92 5.50
CA PHE A 178 5.68 -13.21 5.02
C PHE A 178 5.06 -13.89 3.80
N VAL A 179 3.73 -13.93 3.77
CA VAL A 179 2.96 -14.54 2.69
C VAL A 179 3.18 -13.85 1.34
N LYS A 180 3.33 -12.51 1.32
CA LYS A 180 3.57 -11.71 0.10
C LYS A 180 2.56 -11.97 -1.01
N GLY A 181 1.29 -12.21 -0.64
CA GLY A 181 0.19 -12.38 -1.60
C GLY A 181 -0.02 -11.11 -2.42
N CYS A 182 -0.11 -11.27 -3.74
CA CYS A 182 -0.13 -10.17 -4.69
C CYS A 182 -1.56 -9.68 -4.97
N PHE A 183 -1.68 -8.38 -5.22
CA PHE A 183 -2.89 -7.74 -5.74
C PHE A 183 -2.48 -6.59 -6.67
N ALA A 184 -3.37 -6.26 -7.60
CA ALA A 184 -3.15 -5.23 -8.60
C ALA A 184 -4.25 -4.18 -8.49
N ASP A 185 -3.87 -2.93 -8.21
CA ASP A 185 -4.79 -1.79 -8.09
C ASP A 185 -4.41 -0.69 -9.08
N GLY A 186 -5.40 0.00 -9.63
CA GLY A 186 -5.20 1.07 -10.60
C GLY A 186 -5.84 2.39 -10.21
N THR A 187 -5.12 3.50 -10.42
CA THR A 187 -5.77 4.79 -10.65
C THR A 187 -6.17 4.86 -12.12
N VAL A 188 -7.48 4.92 -12.37
CA VAL A 188 -8.04 4.89 -13.72
C VAL A 188 -8.64 6.25 -14.06
N LYS A 189 -8.13 6.88 -15.12
CA LYS A 189 -8.56 8.19 -15.58
C LYS A 189 -9.31 8.10 -16.91
N THR A 190 -10.52 8.65 -16.96
CA THR A 190 -11.34 8.73 -18.18
C THR A 190 -10.82 9.78 -19.17
N SER A 191 -11.31 9.76 -20.41
CA SER A 191 -10.87 10.69 -21.46
C SER A 191 -11.26 12.15 -21.18
N ASP A 192 -12.35 12.36 -20.44
CA ASP A 192 -12.87 13.66 -19.97
C ASP A 192 -12.29 14.08 -18.61
N GLY A 193 -11.34 13.31 -18.06
CA GLY A 193 -10.47 13.75 -16.96
C GLY A 193 -10.90 13.36 -15.56
N TYR A 194 -11.95 12.56 -15.40
CA TYR A 194 -12.40 12.02 -14.12
C TYR A 194 -11.57 10.80 -13.70
N TYR A 195 -11.50 10.57 -12.39
CA TYR A 195 -10.84 9.44 -11.76
C TYR A 195 -11.89 8.47 -11.24
N LEU A 196 -11.73 7.20 -11.56
CA LEU A 196 -12.69 6.17 -11.22
C LEU A 196 -12.36 5.48 -9.88
N MET A 197 -13.40 5.17 -9.13
CA MET A 197 -13.40 4.26 -7.99
C MET A 197 -14.68 3.43 -8.02
N ILE A 198 -14.68 2.31 -7.30
CA ILE A 198 -15.87 1.48 -7.11
C ILE A 198 -16.51 1.78 -5.75
N GLU A 199 -17.82 1.75 -5.69
CA GLU A 199 -18.60 1.66 -4.45
C GLU A 199 -18.91 0.17 -4.22
N LEU A 200 -18.52 -0.37 -3.07
CA LEU A 200 -18.71 -1.79 -2.76
C LEU A 200 -20.14 -2.08 -2.32
N SER A 201 -20.65 -3.26 -2.69
CA SER A 201 -22.02 -3.70 -2.35
C SER A 201 -22.17 -4.19 -0.91
N GLY A 202 -21.05 -4.49 -0.25
CA GLY A 202 -21.00 -5.07 1.10
C GLY A 202 -21.21 -6.59 1.16
N LYS A 203 -21.36 -7.27 0.02
CA LYS A 203 -21.53 -8.73 -0.05
C LYS A 203 -20.26 -9.52 0.24
N SER A 204 -19.09 -8.93 -0.02
CA SER A 204 -17.79 -9.53 0.28
C SER A 204 -17.30 -9.18 1.68
N MET A 205 -16.20 -9.81 2.11
CA MET A 205 -15.53 -9.51 3.38
C MET A 205 -14.74 -8.19 3.38
N ASN A 206 -14.75 -7.43 2.28
CA ASN A 206 -14.20 -6.08 2.26
C ASN A 206 -15.12 -5.12 3.06
N GLU A 207 -14.52 -4.27 3.90
CA GLU A 207 -15.21 -3.33 4.80
C GLU A 207 -15.06 -1.86 4.34
N ASN A 208 -14.45 -1.65 3.17
CA ASN A 208 -14.38 -0.36 2.52
C ASN A 208 -15.73 0.00 1.90
N ASP A 209 -16.07 1.29 1.90
CA ASP A 209 -17.29 1.78 1.24
C ASP A 209 -17.01 2.12 -0.23
N THR A 210 -15.81 2.63 -0.50
CA THR A 210 -15.28 2.89 -1.83
C THR A 210 -13.86 2.34 -1.92
N ASP A 211 -13.44 1.87 -3.09
CA ASP A 211 -12.11 1.32 -3.31
C ASP A 211 -11.57 1.65 -4.71
N LEU A 212 -10.28 1.42 -4.92
CA LEU A 212 -9.68 1.47 -6.26
C LEU A 212 -10.22 0.31 -7.09
N LEU A 213 -10.24 0.48 -8.42
CA LEU A 213 -10.44 -0.62 -9.35
C LEU A 213 -9.22 -1.53 -9.31
N GLY A 214 -9.46 -2.83 -9.13
CA GLY A 214 -8.40 -3.81 -8.97
C GLY A 214 -8.73 -4.87 -7.93
N GLY A 215 -7.86 -5.87 -7.85
CA GLY A 215 -8.17 -7.04 -7.07
C GLY A 215 -7.00 -7.99 -6.91
N ILE A 216 -7.32 -9.19 -6.44
CA ILE A 216 -6.34 -10.22 -6.12
C ILE A 216 -5.76 -10.74 -7.43
N MET A 217 -4.44 -10.91 -7.50
CA MET A 217 -3.84 -11.54 -8.68
C MET A 217 -4.11 -13.05 -8.64
N GLU A 218 -5.26 -13.48 -9.13
CA GLU A 218 -5.68 -14.89 -9.16
C GLU A 218 -4.96 -15.70 -10.24
N THR A 219 -4.96 -17.02 -10.09
CA THR A 219 -4.27 -17.94 -11.01
C THR A 219 -5.07 -18.29 -12.28
N ASN A 220 -6.18 -17.60 -12.54
CA ASN A 220 -7.02 -17.81 -13.72
C ASN A 220 -6.28 -17.46 -15.03
N PHE A 221 -5.22 -16.65 -14.92
CA PHE A 221 -4.30 -16.30 -15.99
C PHE A 221 -2.90 -16.81 -15.64
N GLY A 222 -2.16 -17.31 -16.62
CA GLY A 222 -0.78 -17.77 -16.41
C GLY A 222 0.15 -16.58 -16.11
N MET A 223 1.20 -16.79 -15.31
CA MET A 223 2.19 -15.77 -14.96
C MET A 223 3.55 -16.10 -15.61
N LYS A 224 3.73 -15.69 -16.87
CA LYS A 224 4.90 -16.04 -17.69
C LYS A 224 5.62 -14.84 -18.29
N THR A 225 4.92 -13.72 -18.43
CA THR A 225 5.41 -12.51 -19.08
C THR A 225 4.99 -11.29 -18.28
N GLY A 226 5.67 -10.16 -18.51
CA GLY A 226 5.24 -8.89 -17.95
C GLY A 226 3.82 -8.48 -18.35
N GLN A 227 3.30 -8.99 -19.47
CA GLN A 227 1.93 -8.70 -19.91
C GLN A 227 0.90 -9.35 -18.99
N ASP A 228 1.21 -10.50 -18.41
CA ASP A 228 0.29 -11.24 -17.55
C ASP A 228 -0.03 -10.48 -16.25
N ILE A 229 0.93 -9.71 -15.73
CA ILE A 229 0.72 -8.84 -14.58
C ILE A 229 -0.28 -7.72 -14.92
N PHE A 230 -0.20 -7.16 -16.13
CA PHE A 230 -1.14 -6.15 -16.61
C PHE A 230 -2.50 -6.75 -16.91
N ASP A 231 -2.52 -7.95 -17.49
CA ASP A 231 -3.76 -8.66 -17.82
C ASP A 231 -4.53 -9.04 -16.55
N SER A 232 -3.83 -9.29 -15.43
CA SER A 232 -4.47 -9.42 -14.11
C SER A 232 -5.23 -8.17 -13.71
N LEU A 233 -4.68 -6.96 -13.90
CA LEU A 233 -5.43 -5.73 -13.66
C LEU A 233 -6.58 -5.57 -14.66
N TYR A 234 -6.34 -5.87 -15.94
CA TYR A 234 -7.35 -5.68 -16.98
C TYR A 234 -8.57 -6.56 -16.79
N ALA A 235 -8.41 -7.77 -16.26
CA ALA A 235 -9.52 -8.63 -15.86
C ALA A 235 -10.41 -7.93 -14.82
N GLU A 236 -9.80 -7.37 -13.76
CA GLU A 236 -10.52 -6.62 -12.71
C GLU A 236 -11.19 -5.36 -13.27
N LEU A 237 -10.54 -4.62 -14.17
CA LEU A 237 -11.16 -3.46 -14.83
C LEU A 237 -12.41 -3.83 -15.64
N GLU A 238 -12.40 -5.00 -16.28
CA GLU A 238 -13.53 -5.50 -17.05
C GLU A 238 -14.65 -6.03 -16.14
N GLU A 239 -14.29 -6.77 -15.08
CA GLU A 239 -15.23 -7.35 -14.12
C GLU A 239 -15.92 -6.28 -13.26
N GLU A 240 -15.14 -5.44 -12.57
CA GLU A 240 -15.63 -4.45 -11.62
C GLU A 240 -16.13 -3.17 -12.30
N GLY A 241 -15.50 -2.78 -13.41
CA GLY A 241 -15.70 -1.49 -14.08
C GLY A 241 -16.36 -1.55 -15.44
N GLY A 242 -16.51 -2.74 -16.05
CA GLY A 242 -17.00 -2.87 -17.42
C GLY A 242 -16.09 -2.19 -18.45
N ILE A 243 -14.80 -2.03 -18.14
CA ILE A 243 -13.81 -1.35 -18.99
C ILE A 243 -13.10 -2.40 -19.85
N HIS A 244 -13.27 -2.32 -21.17
CA HIS A 244 -12.67 -3.29 -22.07
C HIS A 244 -11.24 -2.91 -22.42
N ARG A 245 -10.37 -3.90 -22.70
CA ARG A 245 -8.96 -3.69 -23.05
C ARG A 245 -8.73 -2.68 -24.20
N LYS A 246 -9.63 -2.65 -25.20
CA LYS A 246 -9.58 -1.70 -26.33
C LYS A 246 -9.78 -0.24 -25.92
N GLU A 247 -10.31 0.01 -24.73
CA GLU A 247 -10.60 1.34 -24.19
C GLU A 247 -9.41 1.90 -23.40
N ILE A 248 -8.44 1.04 -23.08
CA ILE A 248 -7.21 1.41 -22.39
C ILE A 248 -6.27 2.07 -23.38
N LYS A 249 -6.17 3.40 -23.30
CA LYS A 249 -5.26 4.20 -24.13
C LYS A 249 -3.81 4.01 -23.68
N LYS A 250 -3.57 4.01 -22.36
CA LYS A 250 -2.26 3.83 -21.73
C LYS A 250 -2.42 3.14 -20.39
N SER A 251 -1.47 2.27 -20.06
CA SER A 251 -1.35 1.68 -18.73
C SER A 251 0.13 1.55 -18.39
N TYR A 252 0.49 1.88 -17.14
CA TYR A 252 1.85 1.76 -16.64
C TYR A 252 1.83 1.19 -15.23
N LEU A 253 2.73 0.25 -14.95
CA LEU A 253 3.07 -0.10 -13.57
C LEU A 253 3.91 1.06 -13.00
N ARG A 254 3.41 1.70 -11.95
CA ARG A 254 4.04 2.86 -11.30
C ARG A 254 4.84 2.48 -10.08
N SER A 255 4.39 1.48 -9.32
CA SER A 255 5.06 1.06 -8.09
C SER A 255 4.72 -0.38 -7.74
N VAL A 256 5.65 -1.05 -7.06
CA VAL A 256 5.42 -2.31 -6.35
C VAL A 256 5.82 -2.08 -4.90
N PHE A 257 4.92 -2.33 -3.95
CA PHE A 257 5.21 -2.07 -2.53
C PHE A 257 4.61 -3.11 -1.60
N LEU A 258 5.30 -3.36 -0.49
CA LEU A 258 4.81 -4.22 0.58
C LEU A 258 3.85 -3.42 1.47
N THR A 259 2.65 -3.93 1.65
CA THR A 259 1.65 -3.34 2.54
C THR A 259 1.90 -3.73 4.00
N TYR A 260 1.33 -2.97 4.94
CA TYR A 260 1.40 -3.28 6.38
C TYR A 260 0.85 -4.67 6.76
N ARG A 261 0.02 -5.28 5.90
CA ARG A 261 -0.48 -6.66 6.09
C ARG A 261 0.34 -7.71 5.36
N THR A 262 1.58 -7.39 4.98
CA THR A 262 2.53 -8.29 4.31
C THR A 262 2.11 -8.76 2.90
N ASN A 263 1.07 -8.15 2.31
CA ASN A 263 0.70 -8.35 0.91
C ASN A 263 1.52 -7.43 0.00
N VAL A 264 1.75 -7.82 -1.25
CA VAL A 264 2.44 -7.00 -2.25
C VAL A 264 1.44 -6.34 -3.19
N ALA A 265 1.48 -5.02 -3.27
CA ALA A 265 0.65 -4.22 -4.15
C ALA A 265 1.40 -3.93 -5.46
N PHE A 266 0.76 -4.20 -6.60
CA PHE A 266 1.17 -3.71 -7.92
C PHE A 266 0.26 -2.55 -8.29
N TYR A 267 0.80 -1.34 -8.26
CA TYR A 267 0.02 -0.13 -8.47
C TYR A 267 0.20 0.43 -9.88
N PHE A 268 -0.92 0.65 -10.56
CA PHE A 268 -0.97 1.08 -11.95
C PHE A 268 -1.57 2.46 -12.12
N GLU A 269 -1.13 3.15 -13.18
CA GLU A 269 -1.78 4.35 -13.71
C GLU A 269 -2.35 4.02 -15.09
N VAL A 270 -3.67 4.13 -15.22
CA VAL A 270 -4.43 3.78 -16.42
C VAL A 270 -5.13 5.03 -16.96
N THR A 271 -5.01 5.26 -18.27
CA THR A 271 -5.75 6.30 -18.97
C THR A 271 -6.62 5.65 -20.03
N LEU A 272 -7.90 6.00 -20.05
CA LEU A 272 -8.89 5.49 -20.98
C LEU A 272 -9.10 6.44 -22.17
N ASN A 273 -9.65 5.93 -23.26
CA ASN A 273 -10.12 6.72 -24.41
C ASN A 273 -11.65 7.00 -24.38
N ILE A 274 -12.35 6.55 -23.33
CA ILE A 274 -13.80 6.67 -23.13
C ILE A 274 -14.12 7.68 -22.02
N PRO A 275 -15.19 8.51 -22.17
CA PRO A 275 -15.61 9.45 -21.12
C PRO A 275 -16.37 8.74 -19.99
N LEU A 276 -16.49 9.41 -18.84
CA LEU A 276 -17.15 8.85 -17.65
C LEU A 276 -18.60 8.43 -17.92
N ILE A 277 -19.37 9.26 -18.64
CA ILE A 277 -20.81 9.05 -18.82
C ILE A 277 -21.12 7.69 -19.48
N GLU A 278 -20.34 7.31 -20.50
CA GLU A 278 -20.52 6.04 -21.21
C GLU A 278 -20.21 4.83 -20.31
N LEU A 279 -19.31 4.97 -19.33
CA LEU A 279 -19.02 3.91 -18.37
C LEU A 279 -20.15 3.76 -17.34
N LEU A 280 -20.70 4.88 -16.86
CA LEU A 280 -21.81 4.87 -15.91
C LEU A 280 -23.10 4.26 -16.50
N GLU A 281 -23.34 4.44 -17.80
CA GLU A 281 -24.52 3.92 -18.51
C GLU A 281 -24.50 2.40 -18.69
N ARG A 282 -23.34 1.74 -18.64
CA ARG A 282 -23.21 0.28 -18.84
C ARG A 282 -23.82 -0.55 -17.72
N GLY A 283 -23.93 0.05 -16.54
CA GLY A 283 -24.24 -0.68 -15.30
C GLY A 283 -23.10 -1.62 -14.88
N ILE A 284 -23.17 -2.09 -13.63
CA ILE A 284 -22.18 -3.00 -13.05
C ILE A 284 -22.72 -4.43 -13.09
N LYS A 285 -21.84 -5.37 -13.48
CA LYS A 285 -22.16 -6.80 -13.54
C LYS A 285 -21.66 -7.59 -12.34
N ASP A 286 -20.58 -7.12 -11.71
CA ASP A 286 -20.05 -7.74 -10.50
C ASP A 286 -21.00 -7.50 -9.31
N GLN A 287 -21.30 -8.57 -8.58
CA GLN A 287 -22.14 -8.53 -7.39
C GLN A 287 -21.47 -7.82 -6.21
N ASP A 288 -20.13 -7.77 -6.17
CA ASP A 288 -19.36 -7.15 -5.10
C ASP A 288 -19.24 -5.62 -5.29
N VAL A 289 -19.56 -5.13 -6.48
CA VAL A 289 -19.56 -3.71 -6.82
C VAL A 289 -21.00 -3.21 -6.98
N LYS A 290 -21.35 -2.16 -6.23
CA LYS A 290 -22.66 -1.50 -6.29
C LYS A 290 -22.74 -0.48 -7.41
N SER A 291 -21.71 0.34 -7.57
CA SER A 291 -21.66 1.34 -8.65
C SER A 291 -20.23 1.82 -8.92
N LEU A 292 -20.02 2.34 -10.13
CA LEU A 292 -18.82 3.11 -10.45
C LEU A 292 -19.02 4.57 -10.05
N LYS A 293 -17.97 5.19 -9.50
CA LYS A 293 -17.93 6.61 -9.14
C LYS A 293 -16.84 7.33 -9.92
N GLY A 294 -17.19 8.49 -10.46
CA GLY A 294 -16.22 9.41 -11.05
C GLY A 294 -15.97 10.58 -10.11
N PHE A 295 -14.69 10.94 -9.94
CA PHE A 295 -14.24 12.04 -9.11
C PHE A 295 -13.40 13.02 -9.91
N SER A 296 -13.47 14.31 -9.58
CA SER A 296 -12.39 15.22 -9.95
C SER A 296 -11.08 14.79 -9.27
N ARG A 297 -9.94 15.29 -9.75
CA ARG A 297 -8.64 14.96 -9.17
C ARG A 297 -8.55 15.32 -7.68
N GLU A 298 -9.06 16.48 -7.29
CA GLU A 298 -9.00 16.96 -5.91
C GLU A 298 -9.86 16.10 -4.98
N GLU A 299 -11.07 15.75 -5.41
CA GLU A 299 -11.96 14.85 -4.67
C GLU A 299 -11.34 13.46 -4.55
N TYR A 300 -10.78 12.92 -5.62
CA TYR A 300 -10.13 11.62 -5.64
C TYR A 300 -8.96 11.56 -4.63
N LEU A 301 -8.08 12.56 -4.63
CA LEU A 301 -6.98 12.65 -3.67
C LEU A 301 -7.50 12.79 -2.23
N LYS A 302 -8.59 13.53 -2.02
CA LYS A 302 -9.23 13.64 -0.70
C LYS A 302 -9.79 12.29 -0.25
N VAL A 303 -10.44 11.52 -1.12
CA VAL A 303 -10.94 10.18 -0.80
C VAL A 303 -9.77 9.26 -0.43
N LEU A 304 -8.70 9.24 -1.24
CA LEU A 304 -7.52 8.41 -0.96
C LEU A 304 -6.86 8.76 0.38
N LYS A 305 -6.64 10.04 0.68
CA LYS A 305 -6.01 10.49 1.94
C LYS A 305 -6.85 10.17 3.18
N ASN A 306 -8.16 10.05 3.04
CA ASN A 306 -9.07 9.74 4.14
C ASN A 306 -9.54 8.29 4.16
N HIS A 307 -8.97 7.43 3.30
CA HIS A 307 -9.38 6.04 3.18
C HIS A 307 -9.04 5.25 4.45
N LYS A 308 -9.84 4.23 4.79
CA LYS A 308 -9.60 3.33 5.94
C LYS A 308 -8.32 2.48 5.79
N SER A 309 -7.74 2.41 4.59
CA SER A 309 -6.60 1.54 4.28
C SER A 309 -5.35 2.38 4.07
N PRO A 310 -4.30 2.19 4.89
CA PRO A 310 -3.03 2.90 4.74
C PRO A 310 -2.39 2.76 3.35
N SER A 311 -2.63 1.65 2.64
CA SER A 311 -2.10 1.48 1.27
C SER A 311 -2.61 2.53 0.29
N LYS A 312 -3.83 3.05 0.50
CA LYS A 312 -4.43 4.07 -0.37
C LYS A 312 -3.89 5.46 -0.08
N HIS A 313 -3.41 5.71 1.14
CA HIS A 313 -2.72 6.96 1.48
C HIS A 313 -1.43 7.07 0.69
N PHE A 314 -0.67 5.97 0.59
CA PHE A 314 0.54 5.90 -0.22
C PHE A 314 0.28 6.14 -1.72
N VAL A 315 -0.87 5.66 -2.24
CA VAL A 315 -1.29 5.97 -3.62
C VAL A 315 -1.50 7.47 -3.81
N ALA A 316 -2.10 8.16 -2.84
CA ALA A 316 -2.24 9.62 -2.90
C ALA A 316 -0.89 10.33 -2.96
N GLU A 317 0.10 9.86 -2.19
CA GLU A 317 1.47 10.41 -2.21
C GLU A 317 2.15 10.21 -3.57
N ILE A 318 1.99 9.04 -4.21
CA ILE A 318 2.52 8.80 -5.56
C ILE A 318 1.91 9.77 -6.58
N LEU A 319 0.64 10.12 -6.42
CA LEU A 319 -0.08 10.99 -7.34
C LEU A 319 0.15 12.48 -7.09
N ASP A 320 0.51 12.90 -5.88
CA ASP A 320 0.72 14.31 -5.50
C ASP A 320 2.08 14.88 -5.95
N ILE A 321 2.99 14.04 -6.46
CA ILE A 321 4.31 14.43 -7.00
C ILE A 321 4.21 14.92 -8.45
#